data_AF-A0A1I8G5D1-F1
#
_entry.id   AF-A0A1I8G5D1-F1
#
_cell.length_a   1.000
_cell.length_b   1.000
_cell.length_c   1.000
_cell.angle_alpha   90.00
_cell.angle_beta   90.00
_cell.angle_gamma   90.00
#
_symmetry.space_group_name_H-M   'P 1'
#
loop_
_entity.id
_entity.type
_entity.pdbx_description
1 polymer ?
#
loop_
_entity_poly.entity_id
_entity_poly.type
_entity_poly.pdbx_seq_one_letter_code
_entity_poly.pdbx_strand_id
1 'polypeptide(L)'
;LRDFAKSSAAGSPSQLRRLRIRWPMRRGLLPIRDICTEVKGAVEPDRVVLLGGHRDAWHSGALDPHSGVSSLLVITRALAELQRTGWRPRRTLLACSWDAEEWNLIGSAEWLDEELRRADRRLVAYVNTDTDIMGNWKVMVHAFRRWRGFLDKLIDEVPNPDPNGDSRYHFYKTPDAYSDYYVFWRTLGVPIVDLSYIRPNETRMVVYDLYHSRYDTARLYRMIDPGGRAHLATVQNYLGIVYTLLDSAVLPGNLTEFSQEIEYAMGRLVGQARVSLWTRTQDQPAGWATMEAEFRRQMRRARRALRRFESETLEPLRRLWLDGGPVQEDPARALLRLRMANDKLMEVQQAFVYRS
;
A
#
# COMPACT_ATOMS: atom_id res chain seq x y z
N LEU A 1 -33.44 -25.31 11.29
CA LEU A 1 -32.41 -25.90 12.18
C LEU A 1 -32.94 -26.34 13.56
N ARG A 2 -34.20 -26.02 13.95
CA ARG A 2 -34.80 -26.53 15.21
C ARG A 2 -35.58 -27.85 15.06
N ASP A 3 -35.81 -28.34 13.84
CA ASP A 3 -36.61 -29.56 13.61
C ASP A 3 -35.78 -30.86 13.54
N PHE A 4 -34.46 -30.79 13.68
CA PHE A 4 -33.58 -31.98 13.61
C PHE A 4 -33.42 -32.72 14.95
N ALA A 5 -34.02 -32.23 16.04
CA ALA A 5 -33.74 -32.69 17.40
C ALA A 5 -34.84 -33.58 18.04
N LYS A 6 -35.87 -34.00 17.29
CA LYS A 6 -37.03 -34.71 17.88
C LYS A 6 -37.32 -36.12 17.32
N SER A 7 -36.34 -36.82 16.75
CA SER A 7 -36.56 -38.21 16.26
C SER A 7 -35.65 -39.29 16.85
N SER A 8 -34.89 -39.04 17.92
CA SER A 8 -34.02 -40.08 18.50
C SER A 8 -34.29 -40.33 19.98
N ALA A 9 -35.43 -40.93 20.29
CA ALA A 9 -35.72 -41.46 21.62
C ALA A 9 -36.26 -42.89 21.55
N ALA A 10 -35.55 -43.77 20.85
CA ALA A 10 -35.57 -45.23 21.02
C ALA A 10 -34.60 -45.87 20.01
N GLY A 11 -33.39 -46.24 20.43
CA GLY A 11 -32.51 -47.09 19.62
C GLY A 11 -31.02 -46.78 19.75
N SER A 12 -30.28 -47.71 20.37
CA SER A 12 -28.81 -47.92 20.37
C SER A 12 -27.92 -46.73 20.78
N PRO A 13 -26.79 -46.94 21.51
CA PRO A 13 -25.84 -45.86 21.78
C PRO A 13 -25.47 -45.17 20.46
N SER A 14 -25.72 -43.87 20.41
CA SER A 14 -25.62 -43.04 19.22
C SER A 14 -24.23 -43.19 18.61
N GLN A 15 -24.14 -43.88 17.47
CA GLN A 15 -22.91 -43.90 16.68
C GLN A 15 -22.58 -42.45 16.31
N LEU A 16 -21.60 -41.86 17.00
CA LEU A 16 -21.06 -40.55 16.68
C LEU A 16 -20.65 -40.55 15.21
N ARG A 17 -21.39 -39.81 14.38
CA ARG A 17 -21.08 -39.67 12.95
C ARG A 17 -19.75 -38.94 12.83
N ARG A 18 -18.75 -39.56 12.18
CA ARG A 18 -17.45 -38.93 11.90
C ARG A 18 -17.43 -38.44 10.45
N LEU A 19 -17.09 -37.17 10.28
CA LEU A 19 -16.67 -36.64 8.99
C LEU A 19 -15.22 -37.04 8.72
N ARG A 20 -14.93 -37.60 7.54
CA ARG A 20 -13.56 -37.86 7.08
C ARG A 20 -13.30 -37.01 5.85
N ILE A 21 -12.37 -36.08 5.97
CA ILE A 21 -11.88 -35.28 4.84
C ILE A 21 -10.64 -35.98 4.28
N ARG A 22 -10.60 -36.18 2.96
CA ARG A 22 -9.42 -36.67 2.23
C ARG A 22 -8.95 -35.55 1.30
N TRP A 23 -7.71 -35.11 1.47
CA TRP A 23 -7.14 -33.98 0.74
C TRP A 23 -5.79 -34.35 0.12
N PRO A 24 -5.78 -35.04 -1.03
CA PRO A 24 -4.54 -35.53 -1.65
C PRO A 24 -3.86 -34.43 -2.48
N MET A 25 -3.32 -33.38 -1.83
CA MET A 25 -2.51 -32.37 -2.51
C MET A 25 -1.15 -32.91 -2.91
N ARG A 26 -0.69 -32.55 -4.11
CA ARG A 26 0.69 -32.78 -4.56
C ARG A 26 1.46 -31.48 -4.43
N ARG A 27 2.63 -31.56 -3.80
CA ARG A 27 3.58 -30.44 -3.70
C ARG A 27 4.68 -30.66 -4.73
N GLY A 28 5.16 -29.59 -5.35
CA GLY A 28 6.22 -29.62 -6.34
C GLY A 28 6.78 -28.23 -6.57
N LEU A 29 7.96 -28.17 -7.20
CA LEU A 29 8.56 -26.92 -7.63
C LEU A 29 8.06 -26.60 -9.04
N LEU A 30 7.59 -25.36 -9.23
CA LEU A 30 7.19 -24.83 -10.51
C LEU A 30 7.98 -23.55 -10.78
N PRO A 31 8.43 -23.30 -12.02
CA PRO A 31 9.04 -22.03 -12.36
C PRO A 31 7.99 -20.91 -12.37
N ILE A 32 8.35 -19.77 -11.80
CA ILE A 32 7.58 -18.52 -11.82
C ILE A 32 8.35 -17.47 -12.63
N ARG A 33 7.67 -16.45 -13.14
CA ARG A 33 8.29 -15.40 -13.98
C ARG A 33 7.74 -14.02 -13.70
N ASP A 34 8.50 -13.23 -12.96
CA ASP A 34 8.27 -11.79 -12.86
C ASP A 34 8.75 -11.06 -14.12
N ILE A 35 7.99 -10.07 -14.57
CA ILE A 35 8.32 -9.26 -15.74
C ILE A 35 8.52 -7.82 -15.29
N CYS A 36 9.76 -7.34 -15.33
CA CYS A 36 10.11 -5.98 -14.93
C CYS A 36 10.68 -5.16 -16.10
N THR A 37 10.36 -3.86 -16.12
CA THR A 37 10.93 -2.88 -17.04
C THR A 37 11.40 -1.65 -16.28
N GLU A 38 12.56 -1.10 -16.65
CA GLU A 38 13.17 0.03 -15.97
C GLU A 38 13.35 1.21 -16.92
N VAL A 39 12.92 2.40 -16.48
CA VAL A 39 13.11 3.68 -17.15
C VAL A 39 13.96 4.56 -16.25
N LYS A 40 15.23 4.78 -16.62
CA LYS A 40 16.18 5.55 -15.83
C LYS A 40 15.75 7.02 -15.67
N GLY A 41 15.82 7.50 -14.43
CA GLY A 41 15.61 8.91 -14.09
C GLY A 41 16.73 9.81 -14.63
N ALA A 42 16.38 11.07 -14.94
CA ALA A 42 17.32 12.05 -15.48
C ALA A 42 18.17 12.76 -14.41
N VAL A 43 17.69 12.84 -13.16
CA VAL A 43 18.36 13.60 -12.08
C VAL A 43 18.76 12.69 -10.92
N GLU A 44 17.88 11.77 -10.53
CA GLU A 44 18.09 10.82 -9.44
C GLU A 44 17.90 9.38 -9.97
N PRO A 45 18.76 8.89 -10.90
CA PRO A 45 18.62 7.56 -11.50
C PRO A 45 18.76 6.41 -10.49
N ASP A 46 19.34 6.69 -9.33
CA ASP A 46 19.52 5.78 -8.19
C ASP A 46 18.37 5.86 -7.17
N ARG A 47 17.28 6.53 -7.51
CA ARG A 47 16.05 6.58 -6.71
C ARG A 47 14.92 5.98 -7.53
N VAL A 48 14.26 4.96 -6.99
CA VAL A 48 13.30 4.13 -7.74
C VAL A 48 11.91 4.27 -7.17
N VAL A 49 10.95 4.63 -8.02
CA VAL A 49 9.52 4.44 -7.78
C VAL A 49 9.15 3.09 -8.39
N LEU A 50 8.79 2.13 -7.54
CA LEU A 50 8.35 0.82 -7.97
C LEU A 50 6.84 0.86 -8.19
N LEU A 51 6.41 0.47 -9.38
CA LEU A 51 5.00 0.28 -9.76
C LEU A 51 4.82 -1.21 -10.03
N GLY A 52 3.88 -1.89 -9.38
CA GLY A 52 3.70 -3.30 -9.68
C GLY A 52 2.45 -3.93 -9.11
N GLY A 53 2.19 -5.16 -9.56
CA GLY A 53 1.06 -5.96 -9.13
C GLY A 53 1.15 -7.34 -9.77
N HIS A 54 0.51 -8.33 -9.14
CA HIS A 54 0.56 -9.69 -9.64
C HIS A 54 -0.29 -9.94 -10.88
N ARG A 55 0.02 -11.03 -11.56
CA ARG A 55 -0.61 -11.45 -12.82
C ARG A 55 -1.19 -12.85 -12.73
N ASP A 56 -0.66 -13.71 -11.87
CA ASP A 56 -1.26 -15.02 -11.64
C ASP A 56 -2.62 -14.89 -10.95
N ALA A 57 -3.53 -15.81 -11.25
CA ALA A 57 -4.86 -15.86 -10.70
C ALA A 57 -5.26 -17.31 -10.44
N TRP A 58 -6.15 -17.56 -9.47
CA TRP A 58 -6.69 -18.91 -9.24
C TRP A 58 -7.44 -19.50 -10.43
N HIS A 59 -8.05 -18.67 -11.27
CA HIS A 59 -8.77 -19.11 -12.46
C HIS A 59 -8.73 -18.08 -13.59
N SER A 60 -9.77 -17.25 -13.72
CA SER A 60 -9.88 -16.25 -14.79
C SER A 60 -9.47 -14.86 -14.34
N GLY A 61 -9.63 -14.55 -13.05
CA GLY A 61 -9.01 -13.41 -12.40
C GLY A 61 -9.34 -12.05 -12.99
N ALA A 62 -10.58 -11.84 -13.47
CA ALA A 62 -10.90 -10.60 -14.17
C ALA A 62 -10.86 -9.38 -13.26
N LEU A 63 -11.22 -9.54 -12.00
CA LEU A 63 -11.01 -8.54 -10.96
C LEU A 63 -9.63 -8.76 -10.32
N ASP A 64 -9.43 -9.95 -9.74
CA ASP A 64 -8.20 -10.33 -9.04
C ASP A 64 -7.32 -11.24 -9.92
N PRO A 65 -6.24 -10.73 -10.54
CA PRO A 65 -5.70 -9.37 -10.46
C PRO A 65 -5.86 -8.56 -11.74
N HIS A 66 -6.55 -9.08 -12.76
CA HIS A 66 -6.44 -8.50 -14.10
C HIS A 66 -7.05 -7.09 -14.23
N SER A 67 -7.82 -6.63 -13.25
CA SER A 67 -8.18 -5.21 -13.16
C SER A 67 -6.95 -4.34 -12.91
N GLY A 68 -6.09 -4.65 -11.92
CA GLY A 68 -4.84 -3.92 -11.67
C GLY A 68 -3.75 -4.19 -12.71
N VAL A 69 -3.67 -5.40 -13.28
CA VAL A 69 -2.75 -5.64 -14.42
C VAL A 69 -3.11 -4.72 -15.60
N SER A 70 -4.40 -4.50 -15.86
CA SER A 70 -4.85 -3.55 -16.87
C SER A 70 -4.40 -2.13 -16.53
N SER A 71 -4.56 -1.68 -15.27
CA SER A 71 -4.05 -0.38 -14.83
C SER A 71 -2.54 -0.24 -15.00
N LEU A 72 -1.75 -1.23 -14.57
CA LEU A 72 -0.29 -1.27 -14.75
C LEU A 72 0.11 -1.04 -16.21
N LEU A 73 -0.54 -1.76 -17.14
CA LEU A 73 -0.28 -1.63 -18.58
C LEU A 73 -0.70 -0.27 -19.14
N VAL A 74 -1.82 0.29 -18.70
CA VAL A 74 -2.28 1.61 -19.18
C VAL A 74 -1.39 2.73 -18.63
N ILE A 75 -1.01 2.68 -17.35
CA ILE A 75 -0.10 3.66 -16.73
C ILE A 75 1.26 3.66 -17.45
N THR A 76 1.85 2.47 -17.64
CA THR A 76 3.14 2.35 -18.32
C THR A 76 3.07 2.81 -19.77
N ARG A 77 1.98 2.53 -20.49
CA ARG A 77 1.74 3.07 -21.84
C ARG A 77 1.62 4.60 -21.84
N ALA A 78 0.83 5.17 -20.92
CA ALA A 78 0.63 6.62 -20.85
C ALA A 78 1.96 7.36 -20.56
N LEU A 79 2.77 6.84 -19.64
CA LEU A 79 4.09 7.38 -19.35
C LEU A 79 5.03 7.24 -20.56
N ALA A 80 4.97 6.13 -21.31
CA ALA A 80 5.75 5.97 -22.53
C ALA A 80 5.36 6.98 -23.63
N GLU A 81 4.06 7.30 -23.78
CA GLU A 81 3.62 8.39 -24.67
C GLU A 81 4.14 9.75 -24.19
N LEU A 82 4.09 10.02 -22.88
CA LEU A 82 4.63 11.24 -22.30
C LEU A 82 6.13 11.38 -22.57
N GLN A 83 6.89 10.28 -22.52
CA GLN A 83 8.32 10.33 -22.87
C GLN A 83 8.59 10.74 -24.32
N ARG A 84 7.66 10.46 -25.26
CA ARG A 84 7.80 10.88 -26.66
C ARG A 84 7.72 12.39 -26.84
N THR A 85 7.18 13.13 -25.86
CA THR A 85 7.15 14.60 -25.88
C THR A 85 8.46 15.22 -25.39
N GLY A 86 9.44 14.41 -24.99
CA GLY A 86 10.72 14.84 -24.43
C GLY A 86 10.79 14.82 -22.91
N TRP A 87 9.68 14.52 -22.22
CA TRP A 87 9.69 14.33 -20.77
C TRP A 87 10.60 13.15 -20.39
N ARG A 88 11.39 13.35 -19.33
CA ARG A 88 12.12 12.29 -18.66
C ARG A 88 11.86 12.38 -17.16
N PRO A 89 11.53 11.27 -16.48
CA PRO A 89 11.24 11.33 -15.06
C PRO A 89 12.49 11.76 -14.29
N ARG A 90 12.32 12.52 -13.21
CA ARG A 90 13.43 12.88 -12.31
C ARG A 90 14.06 11.62 -11.70
N ARG A 91 13.21 10.69 -11.23
CA ARG A 91 13.57 9.39 -10.62
C ARG A 91 13.36 8.24 -11.59
N THR A 92 13.97 7.10 -11.30
CA THR A 92 13.78 5.88 -12.08
C THR A 92 12.40 5.28 -11.82
N LEU A 93 11.68 4.94 -12.89
CA LEU A 93 10.50 4.07 -12.82
C LEU A 93 10.96 2.63 -12.97
N LEU A 94 10.54 1.76 -12.06
CA LEU A 94 10.63 0.32 -12.21
C LEU A 94 9.20 -0.23 -12.19
N ALA A 95 8.74 -0.78 -13.32
CA ALA A 95 7.42 -1.36 -13.42
C ALA A 95 7.53 -2.89 -13.48
N CYS A 96 6.88 -3.60 -12.55
CA CYS A 96 6.98 -5.06 -12.42
C CYS A 96 5.60 -5.72 -12.37
N SER A 97 5.45 -6.80 -13.13
CA SER A 97 4.31 -7.71 -13.06
C SER A 97 4.75 -8.98 -12.35
N TRP A 98 4.19 -9.21 -11.16
CA TRP A 98 4.58 -10.31 -10.28
C TRP A 98 3.86 -11.61 -10.66
N ASP A 99 4.49 -12.74 -10.39
CA ASP A 99 3.94 -14.09 -10.57
C ASP A 99 3.90 -14.83 -9.22
N ALA A 100 2.99 -15.80 -9.09
CA ALA A 100 2.79 -16.59 -7.87
C ALA A 100 2.49 -15.77 -6.58
N GLU A 101 1.76 -14.67 -6.70
CA GLU A 101 1.23 -13.93 -5.55
C GLU A 101 0.19 -14.76 -4.78
N GLU A 102 -0.69 -15.45 -5.52
CA GLU A 102 -1.78 -16.25 -4.96
C GLU A 102 -1.27 -17.44 -4.15
N TRP A 103 0.01 -17.76 -4.38
CA TRP A 103 0.77 -18.77 -3.65
C TRP A 103 1.63 -18.17 -2.53
N ASN A 104 1.18 -17.05 -1.94
CA ASN A 104 1.79 -16.33 -0.82
C ASN A 104 2.96 -15.41 -1.23
N LEU A 105 2.67 -14.49 -2.16
CA LEU A 105 3.54 -13.36 -2.55
C LEU A 105 4.90 -13.79 -3.10
N ILE A 106 5.01 -14.99 -3.71
CA ILE A 106 6.32 -15.61 -3.97
C ILE A 106 7.15 -14.76 -4.93
N GLY A 107 6.59 -14.29 -6.05
CA GLY A 107 7.34 -13.48 -7.02
C GLY A 107 7.92 -12.21 -6.41
N SER A 108 7.07 -11.36 -5.84
CA SER A 108 7.51 -10.11 -5.22
C SER A 108 8.47 -10.32 -4.03
N ALA A 109 8.28 -11.38 -3.24
CA ALA A 109 9.18 -11.73 -2.13
C ALA A 109 10.57 -12.16 -2.62
N GLU A 110 10.64 -13.09 -3.57
CA GLU A 110 11.91 -13.59 -4.12
C GLU A 110 12.65 -12.49 -4.88
N TRP A 111 11.91 -11.64 -5.62
CA TRP A 111 12.48 -10.46 -6.26
C TRP A 111 13.09 -9.49 -5.24
N LEU A 112 12.38 -9.21 -4.14
CA LEU A 112 12.88 -8.34 -3.08
C LEU A 112 14.13 -8.93 -2.42
N ASP A 113 14.15 -10.24 -2.16
CA ASP A 113 15.32 -10.91 -1.59
C ASP A 113 16.56 -10.81 -2.50
N GLU A 114 16.38 -10.92 -3.82
CA GLU A 114 17.47 -10.68 -4.77
C GLU A 114 17.94 -9.21 -4.75
N GLU A 115 17.00 -8.26 -4.73
CA GLU A 115 17.32 -6.83 -4.71
C GLU A 115 18.02 -6.40 -3.41
N LEU A 116 17.63 -6.96 -2.26
CA LEU A 116 18.28 -6.72 -0.97
C LEU A 116 19.74 -7.22 -0.96
N ARG A 117 20.03 -8.34 -1.62
CA ARG A 117 21.41 -8.85 -1.77
C ARG A 117 22.29 -7.92 -2.59
N ARG A 118 21.70 -7.10 -3.47
CA ARG A 118 22.41 -6.07 -4.23
C ARG A 118 22.74 -4.81 -3.41
N ALA A 119 22.43 -4.82 -2.10
CA ALA A 119 22.66 -3.77 -1.10
C ALA A 119 21.97 -2.41 -1.40
N ASP A 120 21.05 -2.38 -2.35
CA ASP A 120 20.56 -1.14 -2.94
C ASP A 120 19.27 -0.66 -2.27
N ARG A 121 19.39 0.24 -1.28
CA ARG A 121 18.23 0.89 -0.63
C ARG A 121 17.69 2.05 -1.48
N ARG A 122 17.48 1.81 -2.77
CA ARG A 122 17.02 2.81 -3.77
C ARG A 122 15.51 3.02 -3.84
N LEU A 123 14.72 2.12 -3.26
CA LEU A 123 13.25 2.21 -3.31
C LEU A 123 12.73 3.40 -2.51
N VAL A 124 12.10 4.33 -3.22
CA VAL A 124 11.47 5.54 -2.69
C VAL A 124 10.04 5.25 -2.22
N ALA A 125 9.32 4.49 -3.04
CA ALA A 125 7.89 4.26 -2.94
C ALA A 125 7.53 2.98 -3.67
N TYR A 126 6.44 2.33 -3.23
CA TYR A 126 5.78 1.28 -3.99
C TYR A 126 4.32 1.64 -4.26
N VAL A 127 3.94 1.60 -5.53
CA VAL A 127 2.56 1.76 -6.01
C VAL A 127 2.09 0.38 -6.44
N ASN A 128 1.16 -0.20 -5.69
CA ASN A 128 0.60 -1.51 -5.98
C ASN A 128 -0.63 -1.38 -6.89
N THR A 129 -0.80 -2.29 -7.84
CA THR A 129 -1.94 -2.38 -8.77
C THR A 129 -2.43 -3.82 -8.82
N ASP A 130 -3.21 -4.23 -7.83
CA ASP A 130 -3.77 -5.58 -7.69
C ASP A 130 -5.27 -5.56 -8.06
N THR A 131 -6.17 -5.52 -7.09
CA THR A 131 -7.60 -5.58 -7.35
C THR A 131 -8.16 -4.17 -7.27
N ASP A 132 -8.03 -3.46 -8.38
CA ASP A 132 -8.47 -2.07 -8.51
C ASP A 132 -9.99 -1.93 -8.46
N ILE A 133 -10.72 -2.96 -8.86
CA ILE A 133 -12.18 -2.94 -8.99
C ILE A 133 -12.81 -4.08 -8.21
N MET A 134 -13.38 -3.76 -7.05
CA MET A 134 -14.26 -4.64 -6.26
C MET A 134 -15.71 -4.16 -6.25
N GLY A 135 -15.94 -2.93 -6.73
CA GLY A 135 -17.18 -2.18 -6.75
C GLY A 135 -17.04 -0.94 -7.61
N ASN A 136 -17.99 -0.01 -7.52
CA ASN A 136 -18.02 1.21 -8.30
C ASN A 136 -18.45 2.46 -7.50
N TRP A 137 -18.40 2.40 -6.16
CA TRP A 137 -18.94 3.46 -5.31
C TRP A 137 -17.90 4.49 -4.85
N LYS A 138 -16.92 4.04 -4.07
CA LYS A 138 -15.91 4.90 -3.43
C LYS A 138 -14.56 4.24 -3.54
N VAL A 139 -13.49 5.02 -3.56
CA VAL A 139 -12.12 4.48 -3.61
C VAL A 139 -11.59 4.24 -2.20
N MET A 140 -11.15 3.03 -1.92
CA MET A 140 -10.41 2.68 -0.73
C MET A 140 -8.92 2.85 -1.01
N VAL A 141 -8.25 3.66 -0.19
CA VAL A 141 -6.85 4.02 -0.30
C VAL A 141 -6.08 3.33 0.82
N HIS A 142 -5.26 2.36 0.46
CA HIS A 142 -4.34 1.70 1.37
C HIS A 142 -3.03 2.49 1.36
N ALA A 143 -2.81 3.33 2.37
CA ALA A 143 -1.61 4.16 2.46
C ALA A 143 -1.34 4.60 3.90
N PHE A 144 -0.08 4.93 4.19
CA PHE A 144 0.30 5.57 5.45
C PHE A 144 -0.20 7.03 5.47
N ARG A 145 -0.58 7.55 6.65
CA ARG A 145 -1.14 8.91 6.79
C ARG A 145 -0.18 9.99 6.33
N ARG A 146 1.12 9.71 6.29
CA ARG A 146 2.12 10.63 5.71
C ARG A 146 1.79 11.05 4.28
N TRP A 147 1.03 10.27 3.52
CA TRP A 147 0.69 10.57 2.12
C TRP A 147 -0.71 11.13 1.91
N ARG A 148 -1.57 11.12 2.94
CA ARG A 148 -2.97 11.57 2.84
C ARG A 148 -3.11 12.94 2.18
N GLY A 149 -2.35 13.93 2.64
CA GLY A 149 -2.53 15.30 2.15
C GLY A 149 -2.27 15.53 0.66
N PHE A 150 -1.42 14.73 -0.01
CA PHE A 150 -1.26 14.85 -1.46
C PHE A 150 -2.15 13.85 -2.23
N LEU A 151 -2.42 12.68 -1.65
CA LEU A 151 -3.36 11.72 -2.23
C LEU A 151 -4.76 12.33 -2.31
N ASP A 152 -5.21 13.03 -1.26
CA ASP A 152 -6.50 13.76 -1.25
C ASP A 152 -6.57 14.74 -2.43
N LYS A 153 -5.51 15.52 -2.68
CA LYS A 153 -5.47 16.50 -3.78
C LYS A 153 -5.60 15.82 -5.14
N LEU A 154 -4.84 14.74 -5.38
CA LEU A 154 -4.87 14.02 -6.64
C LEU A 154 -6.23 13.35 -6.88
N ILE A 155 -6.82 12.77 -5.84
CA ILE A 155 -8.13 12.13 -5.93
C ILE A 155 -9.24 13.15 -6.16
N ASP A 156 -9.16 14.32 -5.52
CA ASP A 156 -10.13 15.41 -5.70
C ASP A 156 -10.05 16.04 -7.11
N GLU A 157 -8.93 15.91 -7.83
CA GLU A 157 -8.77 16.34 -9.23
C GLU A 157 -9.41 15.37 -10.24
N VAL A 158 -9.58 14.10 -9.87
CA VAL A 158 -10.19 13.09 -10.74
C VAL A 158 -11.72 13.14 -10.61
N PRO A 159 -12.45 13.30 -11.73
CA PRO A 159 -13.92 13.33 -11.70
C PRO A 159 -14.50 12.09 -11.01
N ASN A 160 -15.42 12.32 -10.07
CA ASN A 160 -16.12 11.22 -9.39
C ASN A 160 -16.87 10.37 -10.44
N PRO A 161 -16.64 9.05 -10.52
CA PRO A 161 -17.35 8.19 -11.46
C PRO A 161 -18.83 8.01 -11.13
N ASP A 162 -19.27 8.34 -9.91
CA ASP A 162 -20.68 8.51 -9.55
C ASP A 162 -21.12 9.98 -9.75
N PRO A 163 -21.90 10.30 -10.80
CA PRO A 163 -22.32 11.67 -11.10
C PRO A 163 -23.24 12.27 -10.03
N ASN A 164 -23.86 11.42 -9.20
CA ASN A 164 -24.72 11.83 -8.10
C ASN A 164 -24.02 11.71 -6.74
N GLY A 165 -22.72 11.35 -6.74
CA GLY A 165 -21.93 11.11 -5.55
C GLY A 165 -21.42 12.39 -4.89
N ASP A 166 -21.05 12.28 -3.61
CA ASP A 166 -20.36 13.33 -2.86
C ASP A 166 -18.99 13.66 -3.51
N SER A 167 -18.60 14.93 -3.43
CA SER A 167 -17.28 15.46 -3.80
C SER A 167 -16.10 14.73 -3.15
N ARG A 168 -16.21 14.27 -1.89
CA ARG A 168 -15.17 13.46 -1.22
C ARG A 168 -15.59 12.00 -1.08
N TYR A 169 -15.05 11.17 -1.97
CA TYR A 169 -15.49 9.79 -2.17
C TYR A 169 -14.40 8.74 -1.89
N HIS A 170 -13.46 9.02 -0.98
CA HIS A 170 -12.39 8.08 -0.63
C HIS A 170 -12.30 7.75 0.87
N PHE A 171 -11.80 6.57 1.20
CA PHE A 171 -11.52 6.12 2.57
C PHE A 171 -10.09 5.66 2.71
N TYR A 172 -9.50 5.86 3.87
CA TYR A 172 -8.14 5.37 4.14
C TYR A 172 -8.16 4.11 4.99
N LYS A 173 -7.30 3.17 4.62
CA LYS A 173 -6.95 2.01 5.42
C LYS A 173 -5.43 1.96 5.58
N THR A 174 -4.97 1.59 6.77
CA THR A 174 -3.55 1.29 6.97
C THR A 174 -3.21 0.05 6.14
N PRO A 175 -2.07 0.04 5.42
CA PRO A 175 -1.63 -1.13 4.64
C PRO A 175 -1.66 -2.41 5.48
N ASP A 176 -2.19 -3.48 4.91
CA ASP A 176 -2.30 -4.79 5.56
C ASP A 176 -1.30 -5.80 4.94
N ALA A 177 -1.67 -7.07 4.90
CA ALA A 177 -0.80 -8.16 4.45
C ALA A 177 -1.38 -8.93 3.25
N TYR A 178 -2.39 -8.38 2.56
CA TYR A 178 -3.15 -9.12 1.55
C TYR A 178 -2.57 -9.08 0.14
N SER A 179 -1.53 -8.28 -0.14
CA SER A 179 -0.99 -8.12 -1.50
C SER A 179 0.51 -7.86 -1.47
N ASP A 180 1.13 -7.81 -2.65
CA ASP A 180 2.59 -7.70 -2.86
C ASP A 180 3.22 -6.54 -2.10
N TYR A 181 2.50 -5.45 -1.85
CA TYR A 181 3.05 -4.32 -1.08
C TYR A 181 3.54 -4.73 0.31
N TYR A 182 2.99 -5.81 0.87
CA TYR A 182 3.33 -6.30 2.19
C TYR A 182 4.82 -6.53 2.35
N VAL A 183 5.45 -7.26 1.42
CA VAL A 183 6.87 -7.62 1.54
C VAL A 183 7.76 -6.37 1.56
N PHE A 184 7.40 -5.33 0.80
CA PHE A 184 8.16 -4.09 0.73
C PHE A 184 8.01 -3.23 1.98
N TRP A 185 6.78 -2.93 2.43
CA TRP A 185 6.63 -2.06 3.60
C TRP A 185 7.03 -2.77 4.89
N ARG A 186 6.83 -4.08 4.99
CA ARG A 186 7.16 -4.86 6.19
C ARG A 186 8.66 -5.10 6.35
N THR A 187 9.37 -5.35 5.25
CA THR A 187 10.81 -5.69 5.27
C THR A 187 11.69 -4.46 5.12
N LEU A 188 11.30 -3.50 4.27
CA LEU A 188 12.10 -2.31 4.01
C LEU A 188 11.57 -1.05 4.68
N GLY A 189 10.27 -0.97 4.99
CA GLY A 189 9.66 0.27 5.47
C GLY A 189 9.49 1.30 4.37
N VAL A 190 9.34 0.85 3.12
CA VAL A 190 9.00 1.71 1.98
C VAL A 190 7.54 2.17 2.13
N PRO A 191 7.24 3.46 1.94
CA PRO A 191 5.86 3.93 1.91
C PRO A 191 5.15 3.40 0.67
N ILE A 192 3.89 3.00 0.84
CA ILE A 192 3.10 2.35 -0.22
C ILE A 192 1.76 3.03 -0.43
N VAL A 193 1.20 2.82 -1.62
CA VAL A 193 -0.18 3.12 -1.96
C VAL A 193 -0.78 1.98 -2.78
N ASP A 194 -2.03 1.67 -2.52
CA ASP A 194 -2.87 0.73 -3.27
C ASP A 194 -4.31 1.27 -3.26
N LEU A 195 -5.01 1.16 -4.39
CA LEU A 195 -6.34 1.75 -4.61
C LEU A 195 -7.33 0.67 -5.05
N SER A 196 -8.50 0.62 -4.42
CA SER A 196 -9.60 -0.24 -4.89
C SER A 196 -10.92 0.49 -4.83
N TYR A 197 -11.69 0.53 -5.92
CA TYR A 197 -13.11 0.88 -5.81
C TYR A 197 -13.86 -0.23 -5.09
N ILE A 198 -14.58 0.15 -4.04
CA ILE A 198 -15.30 -0.77 -3.15
C ILE A 198 -16.79 -0.78 -3.44
N ARG A 199 -17.46 -1.80 -2.90
CA ARG A 199 -18.89 -2.03 -3.06
C ARG A 199 -19.73 -0.89 -2.47
N PRO A 200 -20.91 -0.60 -3.05
CA PRO A 200 -21.83 0.39 -2.52
C PRO A 200 -22.22 0.10 -1.06
N ASN A 201 -22.27 1.16 -0.25
CA ASN A 201 -22.67 1.14 1.16
C ASN A 201 -21.77 0.33 2.10
N GLU A 202 -20.58 -0.07 1.67
CA GLU A 202 -19.63 -0.83 2.48
C GLU A 202 -18.35 -0.04 2.72
N THR A 203 -18.26 0.63 3.87
CA THR A 203 -17.07 1.40 4.25
C THR A 203 -15.92 0.53 4.77
N ARG A 204 -16.12 -0.79 4.81
CA ARG A 204 -15.11 -1.78 5.18
C ARG A 204 -14.63 -2.48 3.93
N MET A 205 -13.39 -2.95 3.96
CA MET A 205 -12.88 -3.82 2.90
C MET A 205 -13.61 -5.14 3.00
N VAL A 206 -14.55 -5.36 2.08
CA VAL A 206 -15.19 -6.64 1.86
C VAL A 206 -14.89 -7.03 0.43
N VAL A 207 -14.25 -8.18 0.29
CA VAL A 207 -13.92 -8.72 -1.03
C VAL A 207 -15.23 -9.06 -1.77
N TYR A 208 -15.23 -8.92 -3.09
CA TYR A 208 -16.42 -9.14 -3.91
C TYR A 208 -16.90 -10.60 -3.82
N ASP A 209 -18.21 -10.85 -4.00
CA ASP A 209 -18.87 -12.12 -3.61
C ASP A 209 -18.34 -13.38 -4.33
N LEU A 210 -17.69 -13.20 -5.48
CA LEU A 210 -17.20 -14.29 -6.34
C LEU A 210 -15.66 -14.39 -6.34
N TYR A 211 -15.02 -13.82 -5.31
CA TYR A 211 -13.58 -13.87 -5.07
C TYR A 211 -13.03 -15.29 -5.13
N HIS A 212 -11.88 -15.45 -5.80
CA HIS A 212 -11.17 -16.74 -5.96
C HIS A 212 -12.03 -17.88 -6.51
N SER A 213 -13.08 -17.53 -7.26
CA SER A 213 -13.97 -18.50 -7.86
C SER A 213 -13.82 -18.52 -9.38
N ARG A 214 -14.26 -19.61 -10.00
CA ARG A 214 -14.39 -19.71 -11.47
C ARG A 214 -15.31 -18.66 -12.09
N TYR A 215 -16.03 -17.88 -11.28
CA TYR A 215 -16.96 -16.84 -11.74
C TYR A 215 -16.35 -15.44 -11.72
N ASP A 216 -15.11 -15.28 -11.22
CA ASP A 216 -14.35 -14.06 -11.45
C ASP A 216 -13.95 -13.95 -12.93
N THR A 217 -14.84 -13.33 -13.71
CA THR A 217 -14.80 -13.33 -15.17
C THR A 217 -15.03 -11.92 -15.71
N ALA A 218 -14.67 -11.70 -16.98
CA ALA A 218 -14.95 -10.43 -17.65
C ALA A 218 -16.45 -10.04 -17.63
N ARG A 219 -17.35 -11.03 -17.50
CA ARG A 219 -18.78 -10.78 -17.30
C ARG A 219 -19.06 -10.15 -15.93
N LEU A 220 -18.45 -10.67 -14.86
CA LEU A 220 -18.56 -10.10 -13.52
C LEU A 220 -18.00 -8.67 -13.49
N TYR A 221 -16.82 -8.45 -14.08
CA TYR A 221 -16.23 -7.11 -14.21
C TYR A 221 -17.22 -6.12 -14.85
N ARG A 222 -17.83 -6.47 -15.99
CA ARG A 222 -18.79 -5.61 -16.69
C ARG A 222 -20.09 -5.37 -15.91
N MET A 223 -20.46 -6.27 -15.00
CA MET A 223 -21.59 -6.06 -14.09
C MET A 223 -21.24 -5.08 -12.97
N ILE A 224 -20.00 -5.10 -12.49
CA ILE A 224 -19.52 -4.25 -11.39
C ILE A 224 -19.23 -2.83 -11.87
N ASP A 225 -18.49 -2.67 -12.96
CA ASP A 225 -18.18 -1.36 -13.55
C ASP A 225 -18.61 -1.27 -15.02
N PRO A 226 -19.93 -1.15 -15.28
CA PRO A 226 -20.45 -0.95 -16.64
C PRO A 226 -19.86 0.32 -17.26
N GLY A 227 -19.15 0.15 -18.38
CA GLY A 227 -18.50 1.26 -19.09
C GLY A 227 -17.13 1.66 -18.54
N GLY A 228 -16.63 1.02 -17.48
CA GLY A 228 -15.25 1.19 -17.01
C GLY A 228 -14.96 2.55 -16.37
N ARG A 229 -15.97 3.22 -15.78
CA ARG A 229 -15.82 4.59 -15.26
C ARG A 229 -15.01 4.61 -13.97
N ALA A 230 -15.25 3.66 -13.07
CA ALA A 230 -14.49 3.53 -11.83
C ALA A 230 -13.04 3.11 -12.13
N HIS A 231 -12.85 2.21 -13.08
CA HIS A 231 -11.52 1.80 -13.53
C HIS A 231 -10.76 2.96 -14.18
N LEU A 232 -11.40 3.76 -15.04
CA LEU A 232 -10.78 4.95 -15.62
C LEU A 232 -10.34 5.94 -14.53
N ALA A 233 -11.20 6.23 -13.55
CA ALA A 233 -10.85 7.10 -12.43
C ALA A 233 -9.67 6.54 -11.63
N THR A 234 -9.63 5.22 -11.39
CA THR A 234 -8.53 4.54 -10.70
C THR A 234 -7.21 4.68 -11.45
N VAL A 235 -7.21 4.45 -12.76
CA VAL A 235 -6.02 4.63 -13.61
C VAL A 235 -5.54 6.07 -13.59
N GLN A 236 -6.44 7.05 -13.64
CA GLN A 236 -6.09 8.48 -13.56
C GLN A 236 -5.45 8.82 -12.22
N ASN A 237 -6.00 8.30 -11.12
CA ASN A 237 -5.44 8.45 -9.78
C ASN A 237 -4.02 7.86 -9.70
N TYR A 238 -3.84 6.61 -10.12
CA TYR A 238 -2.51 5.99 -10.14
C TYR A 238 -1.52 6.75 -11.02
N LEU A 239 -1.93 7.19 -12.21
CA LEU A 239 -1.07 7.95 -13.11
C LEU A 239 -0.59 9.25 -12.46
N GLY A 240 -1.50 10.00 -11.80
CA GLY A 240 -1.16 11.21 -11.06
C GLY A 240 -0.21 10.93 -9.89
N ILE A 241 -0.42 9.83 -9.16
CA ILE A 241 0.45 9.43 -8.05
C ILE A 241 1.85 9.03 -8.54
N VAL A 242 1.93 8.14 -9.53
CA VAL A 242 3.20 7.67 -10.11
C VAL A 242 3.97 8.85 -10.71
N TYR A 243 3.31 9.70 -11.49
CA TYR A 243 3.93 10.90 -12.06
C TYR A 243 4.48 11.82 -10.95
N THR A 244 3.67 12.11 -9.93
CA THR A 244 4.08 12.96 -8.80
C THR A 244 5.31 12.39 -8.09
N LEU A 245 5.34 11.09 -7.82
CA LEU A 245 6.48 10.42 -7.17
C LEU A 245 7.73 10.41 -8.05
N LEU A 246 7.57 10.25 -9.37
CA LEU A 246 8.65 10.26 -10.34
C LEU A 246 9.28 11.64 -10.52
N ASP A 247 8.49 12.71 -10.46
CA ASP A 247 8.90 14.03 -10.94
C ASP A 247 9.12 15.08 -9.84
N SER A 248 8.43 14.96 -8.69
CA SER A 248 8.50 15.98 -7.63
C SER A 248 9.93 16.16 -7.11
N ALA A 249 10.42 17.40 -7.07
CA ALA A 249 11.73 17.73 -6.54
C ALA A 249 11.86 17.28 -5.07
N VAL A 250 10.92 17.70 -4.21
CA VAL A 250 10.77 17.22 -2.83
C VAL A 250 9.79 16.06 -2.83
N LEU A 251 10.17 14.91 -2.23
CA LEU A 251 9.26 13.77 -2.11
C LEU A 251 7.98 14.16 -1.36
N PRO A 252 6.80 13.74 -1.87
CA PRO A 252 5.55 14.14 -1.27
C PRO A 252 5.32 13.44 0.08
N GLY A 253 4.70 14.17 1.00
CA GLY A 253 4.26 13.65 2.29
C GLY A 253 4.35 14.67 3.41
N ASN A 254 3.75 14.35 4.56
CA ASN A 254 3.66 15.19 5.75
C ASN A 254 4.07 14.38 6.98
N LEU A 255 5.25 14.69 7.55
CA LEU A 255 5.77 13.99 8.72
C LEU A 255 5.07 14.40 10.01
N THR A 256 4.38 15.54 10.02
CA THR A 256 3.49 15.90 11.13
C THR A 256 2.30 14.95 11.19
N GLU A 257 1.67 14.63 10.06
CA GLU A 257 0.60 13.62 10.00
C GLU A 257 1.11 12.22 10.35
N PHE A 258 2.28 11.85 9.84
CA PHE A 258 2.92 10.58 10.22
C PHE A 258 3.17 10.49 11.73
N SER A 259 3.61 11.58 12.35
CA SER A 259 3.83 11.63 13.80
C SER A 259 2.55 11.38 14.61
N GLN A 260 1.38 11.76 14.08
CA GLN A 260 0.08 11.50 14.70
C GLN A 260 -0.35 10.04 14.51
N GLU A 261 -0.07 9.45 13.34
CA GLU A 261 -0.32 8.03 13.08
C GLU A 261 0.47 7.14 14.05
N ILE A 262 1.77 7.41 14.19
CA ILE A 262 2.63 6.68 15.12
C ILE A 262 2.10 6.82 16.55
N GLU A 263 1.76 8.03 16.98
CA GLU A 263 1.20 8.25 18.33
C GLU A 263 -0.08 7.43 18.55
N TYR A 264 -0.99 7.42 17.58
CA TYR A 264 -2.23 6.67 17.66
C TYR A 264 -1.97 5.17 17.75
N ALA A 265 -1.18 4.61 16.83
CA ALA A 265 -0.86 3.18 16.77
C ALA A 265 -0.15 2.71 18.06
N MET A 266 0.80 3.51 18.55
CA MET A 266 1.58 3.18 19.73
C MET A 266 0.78 3.34 21.03
N GLY A 267 -0.11 4.34 21.10
CA GLY A 267 -1.06 4.46 22.21
C GLY A 267 -2.00 3.26 22.31
N ARG A 268 -2.46 2.74 21.16
CA ARG A 268 -3.27 1.51 21.08
C ARG A 268 -2.48 0.29 21.56
N LEU A 269 -1.24 0.13 21.11
CA LEU A 269 -0.35 -0.97 21.52
C LEU A 269 -0.13 -0.99 23.04
N VAL A 270 0.23 0.17 23.63
CA VAL A 270 0.41 0.31 25.08
C VAL A 270 -0.88 -0.02 25.82
N GLY A 271 -2.03 0.45 25.32
CA GLY A 271 -3.34 0.13 25.89
C GLY A 271 -3.64 -1.37 25.89
N GLN A 272 -3.38 -2.06 24.79
CA GLN A 272 -3.59 -3.51 24.65
C GLN A 272 -2.63 -4.32 25.54
N ALA A 273 -1.36 -3.93 25.58
CA ALA A 273 -0.36 -4.56 26.43
C ALA A 273 -0.72 -4.42 27.93
N ARG A 274 -1.23 -3.24 28.33
CA ARG A 274 -1.70 -3.01 29.70
C ARG A 274 -2.86 -3.94 30.10
N VAL A 275 -3.84 -4.13 29.22
CA VAL A 275 -4.96 -5.06 29.44
C VAL A 275 -4.46 -6.51 29.50
N SER A 276 -3.55 -6.88 28.60
CA SER A 276 -2.98 -8.24 28.52
C SER A 276 -2.13 -8.59 29.74
N LEU A 277 -1.41 -7.62 30.31
CA LEU A 277 -0.65 -7.81 31.54
C LEU A 277 -1.57 -7.90 32.75
N TRP A 278 -2.52 -6.97 32.90
CA TRP A 278 -3.50 -6.99 33.99
C TRP A 278 -4.22 -8.35 34.09
N THR A 279 -4.65 -8.89 32.95
CA THR A 279 -5.34 -10.19 32.89
C THR A 279 -4.46 -11.37 33.30
N ARG A 280 -3.13 -11.28 33.13
CA ARG A 280 -2.19 -12.36 33.45
C ARG A 280 -1.62 -12.30 34.85
N THR A 281 -1.34 -11.10 35.37
CA THR A 281 -0.62 -10.93 36.63
C THR A 281 -1.48 -10.44 37.78
N GLN A 282 -2.74 -10.00 37.55
CA GLN A 282 -3.62 -9.34 38.52
C GLN A 282 -3.03 -8.10 39.23
N ASP A 283 -1.78 -7.76 38.94
CA ASP A 283 -1.04 -6.61 39.44
C ASP A 283 -0.17 -6.05 38.31
N GLN A 284 0.10 -4.74 38.30
CA GLN A 284 1.01 -4.17 37.30
C GLN A 284 2.45 -4.33 37.78
N PRO A 285 3.33 -5.06 37.05
CA PRO A 285 4.72 -5.17 37.45
C PRO A 285 5.32 -3.77 37.57
N ALA A 286 6.08 -3.48 38.64
CA ALA A 286 6.73 -2.17 38.82
C ALA A 286 7.55 -1.72 37.59
N GLY A 287 8.10 -2.68 36.83
CA GLY A 287 8.81 -2.42 35.58
C GLY A 287 7.93 -1.92 34.41
N TRP A 288 6.62 -2.21 34.40
CA TRP A 288 5.71 -1.75 33.35
C TRP A 288 5.57 -0.22 33.34
N ALA A 289 5.37 0.39 34.51
CA ALA A 289 5.23 1.84 34.62
C ALA A 289 6.50 2.56 34.13
N THR A 290 7.69 2.03 34.47
CA THR A 290 8.98 2.54 33.99
C THR A 290 9.11 2.39 32.47
N MET A 291 8.79 1.22 31.92
CA MET A 291 8.85 0.97 30.48
C MET A 291 7.86 1.87 29.71
N GLU A 292 6.63 2.00 30.19
CA GLU A 292 5.62 2.87 29.60
C GLU A 292 6.05 4.35 29.64
N ALA A 293 6.63 4.81 30.75
CA ALA A 293 7.15 6.17 30.87
C ALA A 293 8.31 6.42 29.90
N GLU A 294 9.24 5.47 29.78
CA GLU A 294 10.36 5.54 28.83
C GLU A 294 9.86 5.59 27.39
N PHE A 295 8.96 4.67 27.04
CA PHE A 295 8.35 4.57 25.72
C PHE A 295 7.66 5.89 25.33
N ARG A 296 6.81 6.43 26.21
CA ARG A 296 6.14 7.72 25.99
C ARG A 296 7.16 8.87 25.85
N ARG A 297 8.28 8.83 26.58
CA ARG A 297 9.34 9.84 26.49
C ARG A 297 10.04 9.80 25.13
N GLN A 298 10.44 8.62 24.67
CA GLN A 298 11.07 8.44 23.35
C GLN A 298 10.10 8.82 22.23
N MET A 299 8.81 8.45 22.36
CA MET A 299 7.78 8.83 21.40
C MET A 299 7.62 10.35 21.28
N ARG A 300 7.60 11.09 22.40
CA ARG A 300 7.58 12.56 22.38
C ARG A 300 8.81 13.16 21.69
N ARG A 301 9.99 12.57 21.89
CA ARG A 301 11.24 13.02 21.23
C ARG A 301 11.17 12.80 19.71
N ALA A 302 10.78 11.60 19.28
CA ALA A 302 10.61 11.26 17.86
C ALA A 302 9.62 12.21 17.17
N ARG A 303 8.45 12.45 17.78
CA ARG A 303 7.44 13.37 17.22
C ARG A 303 7.94 14.81 17.08
N ARG A 304 8.67 15.32 18.09
CA ARG A 304 9.30 16.65 17.99
C ARG A 304 10.32 16.70 16.87
N ALA A 305 11.14 15.66 16.71
CA ALA A 305 12.11 15.59 15.62
C ALA A 305 11.44 15.59 14.23
N LEU A 306 10.38 14.80 14.04
CA LEU A 306 9.60 14.76 12.81
C LEU A 306 8.98 16.12 12.47
N ARG A 307 8.32 16.77 13.44
CA ARG A 307 7.71 18.10 13.26
C ARG A 307 8.75 19.17 12.96
N ARG A 308 9.89 19.12 13.65
CA ARG A 308 11.01 20.04 13.43
C ARG A 308 11.59 19.88 12.04
N PHE A 309 11.81 18.64 11.59
CA PHE A 309 12.31 18.38 10.24
C PHE A 309 11.30 18.83 9.17
N GLU A 310 10.00 18.62 9.40
CA GLU A 310 8.92 19.16 8.56
C GLU A 310 9.03 20.69 8.43
N SER A 311 9.02 21.41 9.56
CA SER A 311 8.94 22.88 9.56
C SER A 311 10.25 23.59 9.19
N GLU A 312 11.40 23.06 9.63
CA GLU A 312 12.71 23.71 9.46
C GLU A 312 13.46 23.24 8.22
N THR A 313 13.10 22.08 7.63
CA THR A 313 13.79 21.55 6.43
C THR A 313 12.87 21.39 5.23
N LEU A 314 11.75 20.66 5.37
CA LEU A 314 10.90 20.34 4.23
C LEU A 314 10.09 21.54 3.73
N GLU A 315 9.46 22.30 4.63
CA GLU A 315 8.68 23.49 4.27
C GLU A 315 9.50 24.56 3.53
N PRO A 316 10.72 24.93 3.96
CA PRO A 316 11.58 25.82 3.18
C PRO A 316 11.95 25.25 1.80
N LEU A 317 12.21 23.95 1.69
CA LEU A 317 12.52 23.31 0.41
C LEU A 317 11.30 23.29 -0.52
N ARG A 318 10.09 23.06 0.00
CA ARG A 318 8.85 23.14 -0.80
C ARG A 318 8.64 24.55 -1.34
N ARG A 319 8.79 25.59 -0.52
CA ARG A 319 8.72 26.98 -0.99
C ARG A 319 9.74 27.30 -2.08
N LEU A 320 10.95 26.75 -1.96
CA LEU A 320 12.01 26.95 -2.95
C LEU A 320 11.72 26.22 -4.27
N TRP A 321 11.35 24.95 -4.20
CA TRP A 321 11.31 24.04 -5.36
C TRP A 321 9.92 23.85 -5.97
N LEU A 322 8.84 24.14 -5.24
CA LEU A 322 7.45 24.02 -5.71
C LEU A 322 6.82 25.39 -5.94
N ASP A 323 7.05 26.35 -5.04
CA ASP A 323 6.39 27.67 -5.10
C ASP A 323 7.22 28.73 -5.87
N GLY A 324 8.36 28.34 -6.45
CA GLY A 324 9.24 29.25 -7.20
C GLY A 324 9.93 30.32 -6.34
N GLY A 325 10.18 30.02 -5.07
CA GLY A 325 10.86 30.94 -4.15
C GLY A 325 12.27 31.34 -4.62
N PRO A 326 12.78 32.50 -4.19
CA PRO A 326 14.09 32.98 -4.63
C PRO A 326 15.21 32.06 -4.13
N VAL A 327 16.06 31.59 -5.06
CA VAL A 327 17.28 30.85 -4.74
C VAL A 327 18.36 31.86 -4.33
N GLN A 328 18.48 32.11 -3.03
CA GLN A 328 19.51 33.01 -2.47
C GLN A 328 20.83 32.29 -2.15
N GLU A 329 20.93 30.99 -2.46
CA GLU A 329 22.10 30.14 -2.20
C GLU A 329 22.69 29.57 -3.50
N ASP A 330 23.92 29.06 -3.43
CA ASP A 330 24.56 28.36 -4.54
C ASP A 330 23.70 27.18 -5.05
N PRO A 331 23.43 27.05 -6.37
CA PRO A 331 22.57 26.00 -6.92
C PRO A 331 23.02 24.58 -6.59
N ALA A 332 24.33 24.31 -6.56
CA ALA A 332 24.84 22.98 -6.23
C ALA A 332 24.58 22.66 -4.74
N ARG A 333 24.74 23.64 -3.86
CA ARG A 333 24.36 23.51 -2.44
C ARG A 333 22.86 23.29 -2.26
N ALA A 334 22.01 23.99 -3.01
CA ALA A 334 20.56 23.78 -2.97
C ALA A 334 20.17 22.35 -3.38
N LEU A 335 20.78 21.83 -4.46
CA LEU A 335 20.56 20.46 -4.94
C LEU A 335 21.03 19.40 -3.93
N LEU A 336 22.21 19.59 -3.32
CA LEU A 336 22.71 18.69 -2.29
C LEU A 336 21.77 18.67 -1.07
N ARG A 337 21.30 19.84 -0.63
CA ARG A 337 20.34 19.96 0.48
C ARG A 337 19.01 19.26 0.17
N LEU A 338 18.51 19.42 -1.05
CA LEU A 338 17.32 18.72 -1.53
C LEU A 338 17.51 17.20 -1.47
N ARG A 339 18.65 16.70 -1.98
CA ARG A 339 18.98 15.28 -1.99
C ARG A 339 19.05 14.71 -0.56
N MET A 340 19.77 15.38 0.34
CA MET A 340 19.86 14.98 1.75
C MET A 340 18.49 14.96 2.44
N ALA A 341 17.59 15.88 2.10
CA ALA A 341 16.25 15.91 2.66
C ALA A 341 15.37 14.76 2.14
N ASN A 342 15.44 14.46 0.84
CA ASN A 342 14.74 13.32 0.24
C ASN A 342 15.26 11.99 0.80
N ASP A 343 16.57 11.84 0.99
CA ASP A 343 17.15 10.63 1.57
C ASP A 343 16.64 10.41 3.01
N LYS A 344 16.58 11.47 3.82
CA LYS A 344 15.96 11.40 5.16
C LYS A 344 14.47 11.05 5.09
N LEU A 345 13.72 11.59 4.13
CA LEU A 345 12.30 11.26 3.94
C LEU A 345 12.07 9.78 3.63
N MET A 346 12.99 9.15 2.90
CA MET A 346 12.97 7.72 2.63
C MET A 346 13.25 6.92 3.91
N GLU A 347 14.23 7.34 4.72
CA GLU A 347 14.64 6.63 5.94
C GLU A 347 13.61 6.66 7.08
N VAL A 348 12.77 7.71 7.16
CA VAL A 348 11.85 7.91 8.29
C VAL A 348 10.99 6.69 8.62
N GLN A 349 10.43 6.04 7.61
CA GLN A 349 9.57 4.87 7.84
C GLN A 349 10.38 3.59 8.04
N GLN A 350 11.57 3.51 7.45
CA GLN A 350 12.50 2.39 7.61
C GLN A 350 13.00 2.28 9.06
N ALA A 351 13.05 3.39 9.80
CA ALA A 351 13.37 3.41 11.23
C ALA A 351 12.34 2.67 12.11
N PHE A 352 11.14 2.38 11.59
CA PHE A 352 10.11 1.62 12.30
C PHE A 352 10.05 0.13 11.91
N VAL A 353 10.97 -0.31 11.06
CA VAL A 353 11.13 -1.73 10.72
C VAL A 353 11.96 -2.40 11.80
N TYR A 354 11.38 -3.39 12.48
CA TYR A 354 12.12 -4.25 13.38
C TYR A 354 13.08 -5.14 12.59
N ARG A 355 14.38 -5.02 12.89
CA ARG A 355 15.44 -5.89 12.38
C ARG A 355 15.87 -6.79 13.54
N SER A 356 15.53 -8.07 13.46
CA SER A 356 15.93 -9.11 14.41
C SER A 356 17.36 -9.54 14.21
#